data_AF-A0A523UMC5-F1
#
_entry.id   AF-A0A523UMC5-F1
#
_cell.length_a   1.000
_cell.length_b   1.000
_cell.length_c   1.000
_cell.angle_alpha   90.00
_cell.angle_beta   90.00
_cell.angle_gamma   90.00
#
_symmetry.space_group_name_H-M   'P 1'
#
loop_
_entity.id
_entity.type
_entity.pdbx_description
1 polymer ?
#
loop_
_entity_poly.entity_id
_entity_poly.type
_entity_poly.pdbx_seq_one_letter_code
_entity_poly.pdbx_strand_id
1 'polypeptide(L)'
;MAKRSLLILHGWSGTSQSLRPLSSFLKKHGFAVVDIWLADYLSMNDEITIQDLGQAMGSALKDKKIPERRHSFDVIVHSTGGPVVRQYLIHYFLGKPEKCPIRHLVMLAPANFGSALAHIGKSMIGRLRLGWKWDHFLQTGTKVLEALELASPASWAMAEQDLFNPANRIFKQEHVYTTILIGTDVYPGLAGSFHKNGSDGTVYVSTANLNAAYIKVVFKTPKGYDVQKQNRYYDPIAFGVLYNRNHRTIVEPGKDKTLADLLIKSLKIKSADEYKTHIKHLNEVSGETFGKGLKDPERKERYHQYQHAVIRVHDQFGEGIRDYFVEFFQKKGDRADTVMQKVQKDILEKVRKYSRDASYRSFLFDITDLQKEILKKDKRVDMSLCAAALSKRIRYHDPEDSLTVASQRNKTLLAPNTTLLVDIELPRIQDERIFRFKKA
;
A
#
# COMPACT_ATOMS: atom_id res chain seq x y z
N MET A 1 26.95 1.57 22.33
CA MET A 1 26.10 1.04 21.22
C MET A 1 27.03 0.64 20.10
N ALA A 2 26.90 -0.57 19.55
CA ALA A 2 27.68 -0.92 18.35
C ALA A 2 27.36 0.10 17.24
N LYS A 3 28.38 0.75 16.67
CA LYS A 3 28.21 1.65 15.52
C LYS A 3 27.66 0.81 14.35
N ARG A 4 26.40 1.02 13.98
CA ARG A 4 25.79 0.43 12.78
C ARG A 4 25.83 1.45 11.65
N SER A 5 26.03 0.99 10.41
CA SER A 5 25.84 1.84 9.24
C SER A 5 24.35 2.19 9.10
N LEU A 6 24.05 3.36 8.56
CA LEU A 6 22.68 3.77 8.27
C LEU A 6 22.57 4.15 6.78
N LEU A 7 21.69 3.45 6.08
CA LEU A 7 21.42 3.65 4.65
C LEU A 7 20.18 4.53 4.48
N ILE A 8 20.19 5.43 3.49
CA ILE A 8 19.03 6.30 3.21
C ILE A 8 18.69 6.23 1.72
N LEU A 9 17.48 5.77 1.39
CA LEU A 9 17.01 5.58 0.01
C LEU A 9 15.95 6.63 -0.35
N HIS A 10 16.06 7.23 -1.55
CA HIS A 10 15.11 8.21 -2.06
C HIS A 10 13.91 7.56 -2.78
N GLY A 11 12.90 8.38 -3.10
CA GLY A 11 11.73 8.01 -3.90
C GLY A 11 11.93 8.15 -5.42
N TRP A 12 10.92 7.77 -6.21
CA TRP A 12 10.95 7.91 -7.68
C TRP A 12 11.27 9.35 -8.12
N SER A 13 12.10 9.48 -9.17
CA SER A 13 12.62 10.76 -9.72
C SER A 13 13.47 11.58 -8.75
N GLY A 14 13.75 11.07 -7.55
CA GLY A 14 14.67 11.67 -6.61
C GLY A 14 16.13 11.36 -6.92
N THR A 15 17.01 12.04 -6.21
CA THR A 15 18.41 11.64 -6.04
C THR A 15 18.77 11.75 -4.58
N SER A 16 19.92 11.16 -4.26
CA SER A 16 20.67 11.32 -3.02
C SER A 16 20.65 12.75 -2.47
N GLN A 17 20.76 13.75 -3.33
CA GLN A 17 20.84 15.16 -2.95
C GLN A 17 19.64 15.61 -2.10
N SER A 18 18.44 15.10 -2.40
CA SER A 18 17.21 15.47 -1.67
C SER A 18 17.21 15.06 -0.20
N LEU A 19 18.07 14.11 0.18
CA LEU A 19 18.15 13.54 1.53
C LEU A 19 19.31 14.09 2.36
N ARG A 20 20.12 15.02 1.80
CA ARG A 20 21.23 15.66 2.53
C ARG A 20 20.80 16.36 3.83
N PRO A 21 19.65 17.07 3.89
CA PRO A 21 19.19 17.67 5.15
C PRO A 21 18.90 16.63 6.23
N LEU A 22 18.23 15.53 5.87
CA LEU A 22 17.95 14.40 6.76
C LEU A 22 19.24 13.77 7.29
N SER A 23 20.18 13.50 6.38
CA SER A 23 21.54 13.02 6.66
C SER A 23 22.27 13.91 7.67
N SER A 24 22.23 15.23 7.45
CA SER A 24 22.89 16.22 8.30
C SER A 24 22.26 16.29 9.69
N PHE A 25 20.92 16.21 9.75
CA PHE A 25 20.18 16.12 11.00
C PHE A 25 20.60 14.88 11.82
N LEU A 26 20.69 13.71 11.19
CA LEU A 26 21.05 12.46 11.87
C LEU A 26 22.49 12.47 12.40
N LYS A 27 23.43 13.02 11.62
CA LYS A 27 24.82 13.21 12.07
C LYS A 27 24.90 14.06 13.34
N LYS A 28 24.13 15.16 13.41
CA LYS A 28 24.06 16.03 14.60
C LYS A 28 23.51 15.31 15.85
N HIS A 29 22.75 14.24 15.68
CA HIS A 29 22.15 13.46 16.78
C HIS A 29 22.94 12.20 17.14
N GLY A 30 24.23 12.14 16.77
CA GLY A 30 25.14 11.10 17.24
C GLY A 30 25.00 9.75 16.53
N PHE A 31 24.25 9.69 15.42
CA PHE A 31 24.32 8.52 14.56
C PHE A 31 25.70 8.53 13.90
N ALA A 32 26.52 7.52 14.20
CA ALA A 32 27.82 7.31 13.57
C ALA A 32 27.56 6.79 12.15
N VAL A 33 27.18 7.72 11.28
CA VAL A 33 26.82 7.44 9.90
C VAL A 33 28.09 7.36 9.08
N VAL A 34 28.85 6.28 9.29
CA VAL A 34 30.20 6.10 8.74
C VAL A 34 30.18 6.29 7.22
N ASP A 35 29.10 5.84 6.56
CA ASP A 35 28.84 6.10 5.15
C ASP A 35 27.34 6.30 4.95
N ILE A 36 26.90 7.54 4.70
CA ILE A 36 25.53 7.77 4.19
C ILE A 36 25.55 7.36 2.74
N TRP A 37 25.22 6.11 2.49
CA TRP A 37 24.92 5.63 1.15
C TRP A 37 23.55 6.17 0.79
N LEU A 38 23.60 7.31 0.12
CA LEU A 38 22.45 7.82 -0.59
C LEU A 38 22.37 6.99 -1.87
N ALA A 39 21.44 6.05 -1.91
CA ALA A 39 21.30 5.18 -3.07
C ALA A 39 20.66 5.98 -4.20
N ASP A 40 21.41 6.24 -5.26
CA ASP A 40 20.85 6.64 -6.53
C ASP A 40 20.48 5.35 -7.29
N TYR A 41 19.22 5.24 -7.72
CA TYR A 41 18.79 4.14 -8.57
C TYR A 41 17.98 4.67 -9.75
N LEU A 42 18.11 3.99 -10.89
CA LEU A 42 17.54 4.37 -12.18
C LEU A 42 16.01 4.16 -12.20
N SER A 43 15.28 4.92 -11.39
CA SER A 43 13.82 4.80 -11.26
C SER A 43 13.06 5.29 -12.49
N MET A 44 13.75 5.99 -13.41
CA MET A 44 13.18 6.55 -14.64
C MET A 44 13.52 5.74 -15.88
N ASN A 45 14.30 4.67 -15.79
CA ASN A 45 14.53 3.77 -16.91
C ASN A 45 13.33 2.85 -17.11
N ASP A 46 12.76 2.82 -18.31
CA ASP A 46 11.49 2.12 -18.58
C ASP A 46 11.59 0.60 -18.45
N GLU A 47 12.76 0.04 -18.70
CA GLU A 47 13.02 -1.39 -18.64
C GLU A 47 13.13 -1.92 -17.20
N ILE A 48 13.43 -1.05 -16.24
CA ILE A 48 13.77 -1.41 -14.86
C ILE A 48 12.51 -1.63 -14.02
N THR A 49 12.47 -2.74 -13.31
CA THR A 49 11.40 -3.10 -12.37
C THR A 49 11.80 -2.86 -10.92
N ILE A 50 10.83 -2.86 -10.00
CA ILE A 50 11.12 -2.78 -8.55
C ILE A 50 11.91 -4.02 -8.08
N GLN A 51 11.74 -5.17 -8.74
CA GLN A 51 12.51 -6.40 -8.52
C GLN A 51 13.98 -6.17 -8.88
N ASP A 52 14.25 -5.63 -10.07
CA ASP A 52 15.61 -5.31 -10.51
C ASP A 52 16.29 -4.34 -9.55
N LEU A 53 15.55 -3.34 -9.05
CA LEU A 53 16.04 -2.39 -8.05
C LEU A 53 16.36 -3.05 -6.70
N GLY A 54 15.52 -3.97 -6.23
CA GLY A 54 15.77 -4.75 -5.01
C GLY A 54 17.00 -5.66 -5.14
N GLN A 55 17.18 -6.29 -6.30
CA GLN A 55 18.37 -7.07 -6.61
C GLN A 55 19.62 -6.18 -6.69
N ALA A 56 19.54 -5.06 -7.41
CA ALA A 56 20.64 -4.11 -7.56
C ALA A 56 21.07 -3.50 -6.22
N MET A 57 20.13 -3.28 -5.28
CA MET A 57 20.45 -2.86 -3.92
C MET A 57 21.40 -3.86 -3.24
N GLY A 58 21.11 -5.16 -3.29
CA GLY A 58 21.99 -6.17 -2.68
C GLY A 58 23.36 -6.26 -3.35
N SER A 59 23.43 -6.12 -4.67
CA SER A 59 24.72 -6.02 -5.39
C SER A 59 25.52 -4.78 -4.93
N ALA A 60 24.87 -3.63 -4.82
CA ALA A 60 25.52 -2.40 -4.36
C ALA A 60 26.05 -2.51 -2.92
N LEU A 61 25.35 -3.20 -2.01
CA LEU A 61 25.83 -3.46 -0.65
C LEU A 61 27.13 -4.27 -0.66
N LYS A 62 27.20 -5.31 -1.49
CA LYS A 62 28.41 -6.15 -1.65
C LYS A 62 29.57 -5.38 -2.25
N ASP A 63 29.32 -4.61 -3.31
CA ASP A 63 30.35 -3.79 -3.98
C ASP A 63 30.96 -2.76 -3.04
N LYS A 64 30.13 -2.17 -2.17
CA LYS A 64 30.57 -1.23 -1.13
C LYS A 64 31.07 -1.92 0.14
N LYS A 65 31.13 -3.25 0.17
CA LYS A 65 31.58 -4.06 1.31
C LYS A 65 30.82 -3.72 2.61
N ILE A 66 29.56 -3.33 2.49
CA ILE A 66 28.69 -3.08 3.64
C ILE A 66 28.35 -4.43 4.25
N PRO A 67 28.65 -4.68 5.54
CA PRO A 67 28.39 -6.00 6.13
C PRO A 67 26.90 -6.35 6.10
N GLU A 68 26.57 -7.54 5.60
CA GLU A 68 25.19 -8.06 5.56
C GLU A 68 24.94 -9.16 6.63
N ARG A 69 25.69 -9.13 7.74
CA ARG A 69 25.42 -9.99 8.90
C ARG A 69 24.18 -9.52 9.65
N ARG A 70 23.53 -10.40 10.40
CA ARG A 70 22.32 -10.05 11.17
C ARG A 70 22.50 -8.73 11.94
N HIS A 71 21.56 -7.80 11.74
CA HIS A 71 21.47 -6.50 12.42
C HIS A 71 22.72 -5.61 12.30
N SER A 72 23.43 -5.70 11.16
CA SER A 72 24.64 -4.91 10.86
C SER A 72 24.36 -3.45 10.50
N PHE A 73 23.18 -3.13 9.95
CA PHE A 73 22.83 -1.77 9.53
C PHE A 73 21.36 -1.41 9.80
N ASP A 74 21.09 -0.11 9.74
CA ASP A 74 19.76 0.49 9.81
C ASP A 74 19.40 1.11 8.45
N VAL A 75 18.11 1.25 8.16
CA VAL A 75 17.65 1.82 6.88
C VAL A 75 16.54 2.84 7.12
N ILE A 76 16.66 3.99 6.45
CA ILE A 76 15.56 4.93 6.23
C ILE A 76 15.22 4.93 4.74
N VAL A 77 13.95 4.81 4.40
CA VAL A 77 13.49 4.88 3.01
C VAL A 77 12.43 5.96 2.86
N HIS A 78 12.39 6.62 1.71
CA HIS A 78 11.30 7.53 1.34
C HIS A 78 10.56 7.00 0.12
N SER A 79 9.23 7.08 0.13
CA SER A 79 8.39 6.82 -1.05
C SER A 79 8.70 5.46 -1.71
N THR A 80 9.10 5.44 -2.99
CA THR A 80 9.48 4.23 -3.75
C THR A 80 10.61 3.41 -3.12
N GLY A 81 11.44 4.00 -2.25
CA GLY A 81 12.45 3.25 -1.49
C GLY A 81 11.85 2.16 -0.59
N GLY A 82 10.59 2.30 -0.17
CA GLY A 82 9.83 1.27 0.56
C GLY A 82 9.71 -0.03 -0.23
N PRO A 83 9.03 -0.02 -1.40
CA PRO A 83 8.99 -1.17 -2.31
C PRO A 83 10.38 -1.74 -2.68
N VAL A 84 11.40 -0.89 -2.88
CA VAL A 84 12.76 -1.36 -3.22
C VAL A 84 13.38 -2.16 -2.07
N VAL A 85 13.34 -1.65 -0.82
CA VAL A 85 13.93 -2.37 0.31
C VAL A 85 13.16 -3.65 0.62
N ARG A 86 11.84 -3.67 0.39
CA ARG A 86 11.02 -4.88 0.49
C ARG A 86 11.46 -5.93 -0.51
N GLN A 87 11.71 -5.56 -1.77
CA GLN A 87 12.24 -6.51 -2.77
C GLN A 87 13.65 -6.97 -2.45
N TYR A 88 14.52 -6.11 -1.93
CA TYR A 88 15.81 -6.55 -1.43
C TYR A 88 15.67 -7.63 -0.34
N LEU A 89 14.77 -7.43 0.64
CA LEU A 89 14.50 -8.43 1.67
C LEU A 89 13.94 -9.73 1.09
N ILE A 90 13.07 -9.66 0.09
CA ILE A 90 12.53 -10.83 -0.61
C ILE A 90 13.66 -11.56 -1.35
N HIS A 91 14.40 -10.90 -2.23
CA HIS A 91 15.44 -11.53 -3.04
C HIS A 91 16.54 -12.17 -2.21
N TYR A 92 16.95 -11.51 -1.14
CA TYR A 92 18.13 -11.91 -0.38
C TYR A 92 17.82 -12.61 0.93
N PHE A 93 16.60 -12.55 1.49
CA PHE A 93 16.28 -13.06 2.82
C PHE A 93 14.96 -13.84 2.93
N LEU A 94 14.23 -14.05 1.83
CA LEU A 94 13.09 -14.97 1.80
C LEU A 94 13.51 -16.37 2.31
N GLY A 95 12.74 -16.93 3.25
CA GLY A 95 13.02 -18.23 3.87
C GLY A 95 14.14 -18.23 4.92
N LYS A 96 14.81 -17.10 5.17
CA LYS A 96 15.89 -16.96 6.16
C LYS A 96 15.81 -15.63 6.94
N PRO A 97 14.65 -15.29 7.52
CA PRO A 97 14.44 -14.00 8.18
C PRO A 97 15.37 -13.78 9.39
N GLU A 98 15.88 -14.84 10.02
CA GLU A 98 16.88 -14.80 11.09
C GLU A 98 18.22 -14.21 10.67
N LYS A 99 18.50 -14.15 9.37
CA LYS A 99 19.71 -13.54 8.80
C LYS A 99 19.52 -12.09 8.38
N CYS A 100 18.34 -11.49 8.62
CA CYS A 100 18.06 -10.11 8.24
C CYS A 100 19.14 -9.13 8.75
N PRO A 101 19.81 -8.38 7.85
CA PRO A 101 20.88 -7.47 8.23
C PRO A 101 20.34 -6.15 8.77
N ILE A 102 19.07 -5.83 8.49
CA ILE A 102 18.42 -4.61 8.92
C ILE A 102 17.95 -4.76 10.37
N ARG A 103 18.41 -3.89 11.27
CA ARG A 103 17.90 -3.83 12.65
C ARG A 103 16.66 -2.93 12.74
N HIS A 104 16.77 -1.71 12.23
CA HIS A 104 15.67 -0.74 12.15
C HIS A 104 15.38 -0.37 10.70
N LEU A 105 14.10 -0.42 10.34
CA LEU A 105 13.61 0.01 9.04
C LEU A 105 12.58 1.12 9.24
N VAL A 106 12.96 2.36 8.95
CA VAL A 106 12.04 3.50 9.02
C VAL A 106 11.61 3.89 7.61
N MET A 107 10.31 3.81 7.33
CA MET A 107 9.72 4.18 6.06
C MET A 107 8.98 5.50 6.17
N LEU A 108 9.42 6.49 5.40
CA LEU A 108 8.82 7.82 5.33
C LEU A 108 7.94 7.90 4.08
N ALA A 109 6.63 7.97 4.27
CA ALA A 109 5.61 7.97 3.23
C ALA A 109 5.82 6.91 2.12
N PRO A 110 6.02 5.61 2.46
CA PRO A 110 6.32 4.59 1.48
C PRO A 110 5.13 4.27 0.56
N ALA A 111 5.36 4.06 -0.73
CA ALA A 111 4.33 3.66 -1.68
C ALA A 111 4.10 2.13 -1.68
N ASN A 112 3.86 1.54 -0.50
CA ASN A 112 3.84 0.09 -0.29
C ASN A 112 2.77 -0.66 -1.08
N PHE A 113 1.60 -0.04 -1.28
CA PHE A 113 0.48 -0.55 -2.10
C PHE A 113 0.10 0.42 -3.22
N GLY A 114 1.10 1.14 -3.73
CA GLY A 114 0.95 2.12 -4.81
C GLY A 114 0.73 3.56 -4.34
N SER A 115 0.46 4.44 -5.30
CA SER A 115 0.35 5.89 -5.11
C SER A 115 -0.83 6.50 -5.87
N ALA A 116 -1.45 7.54 -5.30
CA ALA A 116 -2.52 8.30 -5.90
C ALA A 116 -2.10 9.03 -7.20
N LEU A 117 -0.83 9.40 -7.30
CA LEU A 117 -0.25 10.18 -8.41
C LEU A 117 0.45 9.33 -9.47
N ALA A 118 0.57 8.00 -9.30
CA ALA A 118 1.25 7.13 -10.27
C ALA A 118 0.70 7.29 -11.70
N HIS A 119 -0.60 7.52 -11.85
CA HIS A 119 -1.24 7.76 -13.15
C HIS A 119 -1.00 9.18 -13.71
N ILE A 120 -0.75 10.18 -12.85
CA ILE A 120 -0.44 11.54 -13.29
C ILE A 120 0.97 11.59 -13.88
N GLY A 121 1.91 10.84 -13.28
CA GLY A 121 3.21 10.55 -13.90
C GLY A 121 3.02 10.06 -15.34
N LYS A 122 2.11 9.09 -15.57
CA LYS A 122 1.79 8.59 -16.92
C LYS A 122 1.22 9.66 -17.88
N SER A 123 0.42 10.63 -17.39
CA SER A 123 -0.24 11.66 -18.22
C SER A 123 0.56 12.95 -18.45
N MET A 124 1.43 13.35 -17.52
CA MET A 124 2.30 14.54 -17.67
C MET A 124 3.41 14.34 -18.71
N ILE A 125 3.74 13.08 -19.01
CA ILE A 125 4.71 12.66 -20.03
C ILE A 125 4.34 13.17 -21.44
N GLY A 126 3.06 13.43 -21.71
CA GLY A 126 2.62 13.96 -23.01
C GLY A 126 2.74 15.48 -23.18
N ARG A 127 3.03 16.27 -22.13
CA ARG A 127 2.86 17.75 -22.17
C ARG A 127 4.06 18.61 -21.77
N LEU A 128 5.19 18.05 -21.34
CA LEU A 128 6.45 18.80 -21.21
C LEU A 128 7.28 18.74 -22.51
N ARG A 129 6.64 19.09 -23.63
CA ARG A 129 7.34 19.68 -24.78
C ARG A 129 7.72 21.10 -24.37
N LEU A 130 9.00 21.32 -24.04
CA LEU A 130 9.83 22.49 -24.40
C LEU A 130 11.11 22.51 -23.55
N GLY A 131 12.21 21.99 -24.11
CA GLY A 131 13.50 22.66 -23.97
C GLY A 131 14.72 21.86 -23.47
N TRP A 132 15.56 21.42 -24.41
CA TRP A 132 17.04 21.27 -24.34
C TRP A 132 17.66 20.17 -23.45
N LYS A 133 17.80 18.95 -24.02
CA LYS A 133 19.03 18.11 -24.14
C LYS A 133 18.63 16.69 -24.59
N TRP A 134 19.25 16.19 -25.66
CA TRP A 134 18.64 15.24 -26.60
C TRP A 134 18.94 13.74 -26.39
N ASP A 135 19.53 13.33 -25.27
CA ASP A 135 20.16 11.99 -25.22
C ASP A 135 19.43 10.99 -24.27
N HIS A 136 18.37 11.41 -23.55
CA HIS A 136 17.64 10.58 -22.57
C HIS A 136 16.09 10.70 -22.62
N PHE A 137 15.52 11.21 -23.72
CA PHE A 137 14.20 11.89 -23.68
C PHE A 137 12.92 11.03 -23.76
N LEU A 138 12.91 9.73 -23.47
CA LEU A 138 11.65 8.96 -23.42
C LEU A 138 11.49 8.02 -22.22
N GLN A 139 12.51 7.86 -21.39
CA GLN A 139 12.43 6.96 -20.25
C GLN A 139 11.76 7.65 -19.05
N THR A 140 10.68 7.07 -18.56
CA THR A 140 9.83 7.63 -17.50
C THR A 140 9.71 6.71 -16.29
N GLY A 141 10.36 5.55 -16.36
CA GLY A 141 10.28 4.50 -15.35
C GLY A 141 8.97 3.75 -15.48
N THR A 142 8.52 3.48 -16.70
CA THR A 142 7.19 2.92 -17.00
C THR A 142 6.87 1.71 -16.13
N LYS A 143 7.78 0.73 -16.02
CA LYS A 143 7.57 -0.46 -15.19
C LYS A 143 7.54 -0.16 -13.69
N VAL A 144 8.35 0.79 -13.22
CA VAL A 144 8.27 1.29 -11.84
C VAL A 144 6.93 1.97 -11.58
N LEU A 145 6.47 2.85 -12.46
CA LEU A 145 5.18 3.52 -12.33
C LEU A 145 4.00 2.56 -12.44
N GLU A 146 4.10 1.52 -13.28
CA GLU A 146 3.16 0.40 -13.32
C GLU A 146 3.15 -0.38 -12.01
N ALA A 147 4.32 -0.64 -11.42
CA ALA A 147 4.41 -1.29 -10.12
C ALA A 147 3.81 -0.46 -8.98
N LEU A 148 3.93 0.88 -9.06
CA LEU A 148 3.38 1.85 -8.10
C LEU A 148 1.93 2.25 -8.39
N GLU A 149 1.34 1.75 -9.48
CA GLU A 149 -0.07 1.97 -9.76
C GLU A 149 -0.94 1.31 -8.69
N LEU A 150 -2.05 1.96 -8.32
CA LEU A 150 -3.00 1.34 -7.41
C LEU A 150 -3.55 0.05 -8.04
N ALA A 151 -3.73 -0.98 -7.20
CA ALA A 151 -4.09 -2.34 -7.61
C ALA A 151 -3.07 -3.06 -8.51
N SER A 152 -1.81 -2.63 -8.50
CA SER A 152 -0.72 -3.29 -9.23
C SER A 152 -0.50 -4.74 -8.73
N PRO A 153 -0.47 -5.74 -9.65
CA PRO A 153 -0.10 -7.12 -9.33
C PRO A 153 1.30 -7.24 -8.70
N ALA A 154 2.23 -6.32 -9.02
CA ALA A 154 3.55 -6.32 -8.39
C ALA A 154 3.47 -6.02 -6.88
N SER A 155 2.65 -5.03 -6.48
CA SER A 155 2.44 -4.72 -5.07
C SER A 155 1.71 -5.86 -4.32
N TRP A 156 0.78 -6.52 -5.01
CA TRP A 156 0.05 -7.69 -4.51
C TRP A 156 1.01 -8.87 -4.27
N ALA A 157 1.75 -9.27 -5.30
CA ALA A 157 2.69 -10.39 -5.23
C ALA A 157 3.80 -10.16 -4.20
N MET A 158 4.22 -8.90 -4.00
CA MET A 158 5.15 -8.53 -2.94
C MET A 158 4.55 -8.80 -1.56
N ALA A 159 3.32 -8.34 -1.31
CA ALA A 159 2.62 -8.58 -0.04
C ALA A 159 2.35 -10.07 0.23
N GLU A 160 2.01 -10.84 -0.80
CA GLU A 160 1.91 -12.30 -0.69
C GLU A 160 3.24 -12.92 -0.23
N GLN A 161 4.38 -12.40 -0.70
CA GLN A 161 5.70 -12.93 -0.36
C GLN A 161 6.23 -12.47 0.98
N ASP A 162 5.98 -11.24 1.44
CA ASP A 162 6.61 -10.68 2.66
C ASP A 162 5.66 -10.43 3.85
N LEU A 163 4.35 -10.36 3.64
CA LEU A 163 3.36 -10.17 4.71
C LEU A 163 2.54 -11.44 5.00
N PHE A 164 2.21 -12.20 3.94
CA PHE A 164 1.26 -13.33 4.02
C PHE A 164 1.89 -14.70 3.74
N ASN A 165 3.21 -14.78 3.49
CA ASN A 165 3.90 -16.04 3.30
C ASN A 165 4.35 -16.66 4.64
N PRO A 166 3.89 -17.88 5.02
CA PRO A 166 4.33 -18.54 6.25
C PRO A 166 5.84 -18.78 6.33
N ALA A 167 6.50 -18.95 5.18
CA ALA A 167 7.95 -19.14 5.06
C ALA A 167 8.73 -17.82 5.16
N ASN A 168 8.06 -16.67 5.13
CA ASN A 168 8.70 -15.37 5.22
C ASN A 168 8.15 -14.53 6.37
N ARG A 169 8.83 -14.58 7.50
CA ARG A 169 8.44 -13.85 8.73
C ARG A 169 9.27 -12.60 8.93
N ILE A 170 9.78 -11.99 7.86
CA ILE A 170 10.80 -10.95 7.91
C ILE A 170 10.42 -9.76 8.79
N PHE A 171 9.14 -9.38 8.81
CA PHE A 171 8.62 -8.24 9.58
C PHE A 171 8.21 -8.57 11.02
N LYS A 172 8.58 -9.74 11.55
CA LYS A 172 8.49 -9.95 12.99
C LYS A 172 9.54 -9.10 13.71
N GLN A 173 9.18 -8.63 14.90
CA GLN A 173 10.04 -7.75 15.72
C GLN A 173 11.36 -8.41 16.15
N GLU A 174 11.42 -9.75 16.13
CA GLU A 174 12.64 -10.54 16.38
C GLU A 174 13.70 -10.40 15.27
N HIS A 175 13.25 -10.02 14.07
CA HIS A 175 14.08 -9.90 12.87
C HIS A 175 14.33 -8.44 12.49
N VAL A 176 13.31 -7.57 12.53
CA VAL A 176 13.44 -6.15 12.19
C VAL A 176 12.41 -5.32 12.95
N TYR A 177 12.80 -4.14 13.41
CA TYR A 177 11.85 -3.14 13.90
C TYR A 177 11.47 -2.20 12.77
N THR A 178 10.24 -2.33 12.27
CA THR A 178 9.74 -1.49 11.17
C THR A 178 8.88 -0.35 11.70
N THR A 179 9.18 0.88 11.33
CA THR A 179 8.34 2.04 11.63
C THR A 179 7.95 2.73 10.33
N ILE A 180 6.67 3.07 10.19
CA ILE A 180 6.15 3.82 9.04
C ILE A 180 5.62 5.15 9.55
N LEU A 181 6.07 6.24 8.96
CA LEU A 181 5.60 7.60 9.23
C LEU A 181 5.11 8.24 7.95
N ILE A 182 3.92 8.82 7.97
CA ILE A 182 3.33 9.50 6.81
C ILE A 182 2.56 10.74 7.25
N GLY A 183 2.39 11.71 6.35
CA GLY A 183 1.50 12.85 6.55
C GLY A 183 0.11 12.62 5.94
N THR A 184 -0.73 13.65 5.97
CA THR A 184 -2.02 13.65 5.24
C THR A 184 -2.35 15.03 4.65
N ASP A 185 -1.37 15.93 4.66
CA ASP A 185 -1.53 17.30 4.16
C ASP A 185 -1.04 17.44 2.72
N VAL A 186 -1.34 18.58 2.13
CA VAL A 186 -1.17 18.86 0.70
C VAL A 186 0.16 19.54 0.40
N TYR A 187 0.60 19.47 -0.85
CA TYR A 187 1.72 20.31 -1.33
C TYR A 187 1.33 21.80 -1.33
N PRO A 188 2.23 22.72 -0.94
CA PRO A 188 1.95 24.14 -1.06
C PRO A 188 1.79 24.57 -2.55
N GLY A 189 1.01 25.62 -2.78
CA GLY A 189 0.83 26.23 -4.12
C GLY A 189 0.00 25.39 -5.08
N LEU A 190 0.20 25.61 -6.39
CA LEU A 190 -0.59 24.98 -7.47
C LEU A 190 -0.52 23.45 -7.49
N ALA A 191 0.54 22.86 -6.93
CA ALA A 191 0.65 21.40 -6.77
C ALA A 191 -0.43 20.83 -5.84
N GLY A 192 -0.98 21.64 -4.93
CA GLY A 192 -2.07 21.26 -4.03
C GLY A 192 -3.40 21.01 -4.73
N SER A 193 -3.62 21.54 -5.93
CA SER A 193 -4.89 21.36 -6.68
C SER A 193 -5.14 19.92 -7.12
N PHE A 194 -4.11 19.07 -7.14
CA PHE A 194 -4.23 17.64 -7.45
C PHE A 194 -4.35 16.75 -6.21
N HIS A 195 -4.39 17.35 -5.01
CA HIS A 195 -4.49 16.62 -3.75
C HIS A 195 -5.70 15.68 -3.72
N LYS A 196 -5.53 14.59 -3.01
CA LYS A 196 -6.56 13.60 -2.74
C LYS A 196 -6.67 13.47 -1.23
N ASN A 197 -7.89 13.56 -0.73
CA ASN A 197 -8.16 13.40 0.70
C ASN A 197 -7.59 12.07 1.22
N GLY A 198 -7.11 12.07 2.46
CA GLY A 198 -6.43 10.91 3.04
C GLY A 198 -5.08 10.56 2.40
N SER A 199 -4.47 11.46 1.63
CA SER A 199 -3.11 11.32 1.11
C SER A 199 -2.20 12.44 1.59
N ASP A 200 -0.91 12.18 1.62
CA ASP A 200 0.13 13.19 1.87
C ASP A 200 0.44 14.06 0.63
N GLY A 201 -0.49 14.09 -0.35
CA GLY A 201 -0.30 14.68 -1.66
C GLY A 201 0.26 13.73 -2.71
N THR A 202 0.77 12.55 -2.34
CA THR A 202 1.29 11.55 -3.29
C THR A 202 0.80 10.14 -2.99
N VAL A 203 0.91 9.70 -1.74
CA VAL A 203 0.58 8.35 -1.27
C VAL A 203 -0.60 8.44 -0.32
N TYR A 204 -1.60 7.57 -0.49
CA TYR A 204 -2.70 7.48 0.48
C TYR A 204 -2.16 6.89 1.78
N VAL A 205 -2.62 7.41 2.92
CA VAL A 205 -2.28 6.89 4.25
C VAL A 205 -2.54 5.38 4.33
N SER A 206 -3.65 4.91 3.75
CA SER A 206 -4.02 3.49 3.65
C SER A 206 -3.07 2.63 2.83
N THR A 207 -2.46 3.20 1.78
CA THR A 207 -1.52 2.51 0.88
C THR A 207 -0.08 2.47 1.39
N ALA A 208 0.26 3.34 2.34
CA ALA A 208 1.56 3.31 3.00
C ALA A 208 1.64 2.26 4.11
N ASN A 209 0.51 1.96 4.76
CA ASN A 209 0.45 1.09 5.92
C ASN A 209 0.63 -0.40 5.57
N LEU A 210 1.66 -1.06 6.12
CA LEU A 210 1.88 -2.50 5.96
C LEU A 210 1.00 -3.39 6.85
N ASN A 211 0.20 -2.81 7.76
CA ASN A 211 -0.79 -3.56 8.55
C ASN A 211 -2.03 -3.98 7.72
N ALA A 212 -1.79 -4.60 6.56
CA ALA A 212 -2.79 -5.00 5.58
C ALA A 212 -3.56 -6.26 5.97
N ALA A 213 -4.80 -6.40 5.50
CA ALA A 213 -5.57 -7.64 5.60
C ALA A 213 -5.67 -8.32 4.24
N TYR A 214 -5.86 -9.64 4.23
CA TYR A 214 -6.07 -10.41 3.01
C TYR A 214 -7.15 -11.46 3.26
N ILE A 215 -8.18 -11.46 2.43
CA ILE A 215 -9.21 -12.49 2.35
C ILE A 215 -9.27 -13.12 0.96
N LYS A 216 -9.53 -14.43 0.92
CA LYS A 216 -9.95 -15.14 -0.29
C LYS A 216 -11.44 -15.45 -0.17
N VAL A 217 -12.21 -15.16 -1.22
CA VAL A 217 -13.64 -15.42 -1.32
C VAL A 217 -13.85 -16.37 -2.49
N VAL A 218 -14.34 -17.57 -2.22
CA VAL A 218 -14.62 -18.58 -3.25
C VAL A 218 -16.13 -18.75 -3.35
N PHE A 219 -16.72 -18.30 -4.45
CA PHE A 219 -18.14 -18.51 -4.71
C PHE A 219 -18.39 -19.93 -5.22
N LYS A 220 -19.50 -20.53 -4.78
CA LYS A 220 -19.88 -21.91 -5.08
C LYS A 220 -21.09 -21.96 -5.99
N THR A 221 -21.26 -23.09 -6.68
CA THR A 221 -22.50 -23.41 -7.42
C THR A 221 -23.32 -24.44 -6.63
N PRO A 222 -24.67 -24.38 -6.64
CA PRO A 222 -25.50 -23.34 -7.25
C PRO A 222 -25.67 -22.07 -6.38
N LYS A 223 -25.27 -22.11 -5.10
CA LYS A 223 -25.27 -20.97 -4.15
C LYS A 223 -24.17 -21.15 -3.10
N GLY A 224 -23.86 -20.08 -2.37
CA GLY A 224 -22.92 -20.06 -1.25
C GLY A 224 -21.55 -19.50 -1.61
N TYR A 225 -20.77 -19.20 -0.57
CA TYR A 225 -19.38 -18.79 -0.67
C TYR A 225 -18.59 -19.22 0.55
N ASP A 226 -17.28 -19.42 0.39
CA ASP A 226 -16.34 -19.55 1.50
C ASP A 226 -15.49 -18.28 1.61
N VAL A 227 -15.32 -17.78 2.83
CA VAL A 227 -14.37 -16.69 3.12
C VAL A 227 -13.23 -17.23 3.95
N GLN A 228 -12.02 -17.14 3.41
CA GLN A 228 -10.80 -17.54 4.09
C GLN A 228 -9.97 -16.28 4.37
N LYS A 229 -9.83 -15.95 5.65
CA LYS A 229 -8.90 -14.90 6.05
C LYS A 229 -7.48 -15.45 6.06
N GLN A 230 -6.59 -14.83 5.30
CA GLN A 230 -5.18 -15.20 5.29
C GLN A 230 -4.50 -14.74 6.59
N ASN A 231 -3.63 -15.60 7.12
CA ASN A 231 -2.86 -15.29 8.31
C ASN A 231 -1.79 -14.24 8.00
N ARG A 232 -1.60 -13.31 8.93
CA ARG A 232 -0.46 -12.40 8.93
C ARG A 232 0.72 -13.12 9.58
N TYR A 233 1.90 -13.04 8.97
CA TYR A 233 3.12 -13.67 9.50
C TYR A 233 4.13 -12.65 10.04
N TYR A 234 3.61 -11.52 10.53
CA TYR A 234 4.33 -10.40 11.10
C TYR A 234 3.60 -9.85 12.34
N ASP A 235 4.34 -9.18 13.22
CA ASP A 235 3.77 -8.45 14.36
C ASP A 235 3.14 -7.13 13.88
N PRO A 236 2.20 -6.51 14.60
CA PRO A 236 1.72 -5.17 14.25
C PRO A 236 2.89 -4.20 14.02
N ILE A 237 2.95 -3.60 12.83
CA ILE A 237 4.02 -2.68 12.44
C ILE A 237 3.69 -1.29 12.99
N ALA A 238 4.69 -0.64 13.61
CA ALA A 238 4.55 0.71 14.14
C ALA A 238 4.20 1.69 12.99
N PHE A 239 3.04 2.36 13.09
CA PHE A 239 2.50 3.22 12.04
C PHE A 239 2.00 4.53 12.63
N GLY A 240 2.55 5.66 12.16
CA GLY A 240 2.23 7.00 12.63
C GLY A 240 1.81 7.94 11.51
N VAL A 241 0.72 8.67 11.71
CA VAL A 241 0.27 9.75 10.82
C VAL A 241 0.54 11.08 11.50
N LEU A 242 1.28 11.97 10.84
CA LEU A 242 1.73 13.25 11.40
C LEU A 242 0.90 14.41 10.86
N TYR A 243 0.45 15.25 11.78
CA TYR A 243 -0.26 16.50 11.48
C TYR A 243 0.59 17.48 10.66
N ASN A 244 -0.02 18.17 9.69
CA ASN A 244 0.64 19.18 8.81
C ASN A 244 1.92 18.68 8.10
N ARG A 245 2.01 17.38 7.83
CA ARG A 245 3.08 16.82 6.99
C ARG A 245 2.51 16.37 5.66
N ASN A 246 3.31 16.54 4.61
CA ASN A 246 3.04 16.06 3.26
C ASN A 246 4.24 15.22 2.78
N HIS A 247 4.13 14.69 1.56
CA HIS A 247 5.10 13.77 0.99
C HIS A 247 6.53 14.34 0.92
N ARG A 248 6.68 15.67 0.82
CA ARG A 248 7.99 16.35 0.79
C ARG A 248 8.48 16.72 2.18
N THR A 249 7.61 17.16 3.09
CA THR A 249 8.04 17.63 4.41
C THR A 249 8.29 16.50 5.41
N ILE A 250 7.84 15.27 5.10
CA ILE A 250 8.06 14.08 5.94
C ILE A 250 9.54 13.63 6.01
N VAL A 251 10.41 14.13 5.13
CA VAL A 251 11.87 13.89 5.16
C VAL A 251 12.67 15.03 5.81
N GLU A 252 12.00 16.02 6.40
CA GLU A 252 12.63 17.22 6.97
C GLU A 252 12.52 17.28 8.51
N PRO A 253 13.11 16.32 9.27
CA PRO A 253 12.99 16.30 10.73
C PRO A 253 13.57 17.54 11.41
N GLY A 254 14.55 18.22 10.79
CA GLY A 254 15.11 19.46 11.32
C GLY A 254 14.11 20.63 11.40
N LYS A 255 12.94 20.53 10.76
CA LYS A 255 11.88 21.55 10.79
C LYS A 255 10.67 21.14 11.62
N ASP A 256 10.70 19.97 12.26
CA ASP A 256 9.58 19.46 13.03
C ASP A 256 10.05 18.58 14.19
N LYS A 257 9.83 19.05 15.42
CA LYS A 257 10.28 18.37 16.63
C LYS A 257 9.63 16.98 16.77
N THR A 258 8.35 16.85 16.45
CA THR A 258 7.63 15.58 16.58
C THR A 258 8.21 14.54 15.63
N LEU A 259 8.42 14.86 14.36
CA LEU A 259 9.07 14.01 13.38
C LEU A 259 10.50 13.65 13.80
N ALA A 260 11.27 14.63 14.26
CA ALA A 260 12.62 14.41 14.78
C ALA A 260 12.63 13.38 15.93
N ASP A 261 11.79 13.59 16.94
CA ASP A 261 11.72 12.73 18.12
C ASP A 261 11.27 11.31 17.76
N LEU A 262 10.25 11.18 16.91
CA LEU A 262 9.75 9.88 16.43
C LEU A 262 10.79 9.14 15.60
N LEU A 263 11.48 9.83 14.68
CA LEU A 263 12.54 9.24 13.86
C LEU A 263 13.70 8.74 14.73
N ILE A 264 14.17 9.57 15.66
CA ILE A 264 15.26 9.21 16.57
C ILE A 264 14.87 8.03 17.45
N LYS A 265 13.64 8.04 18.00
CA LYS A 265 13.11 6.95 18.81
C LYS A 265 13.05 5.65 18.03
N SER A 266 12.58 5.69 16.79
CA SER A 266 12.47 4.52 15.90
C SER A 266 13.83 3.84 15.66
N LEU A 267 14.89 4.62 15.50
CA LEU A 267 16.25 4.11 15.26
C LEU A 267 16.99 3.66 16.53
N LYS A 268 16.42 3.92 17.71
CA LYS A 268 17.04 3.63 19.02
C LYS A 268 16.38 2.48 19.77
N ILE A 269 15.37 1.83 19.20
CA ILE A 269 14.62 0.74 19.84
C ILE A 269 15.53 -0.45 20.11
N LYS A 270 15.56 -0.94 21.34
CA LYS A 270 16.49 -2.02 21.75
C LYS A 270 15.78 -3.34 21.97
N SER A 271 14.52 -3.32 22.40
CA SER A 271 13.77 -4.50 22.82
C SER A 271 12.38 -4.57 22.20
N ALA A 272 11.79 -5.76 22.23
CA ALA A 272 10.41 -5.99 21.78
C ALA A 272 9.41 -5.15 22.61
N ASP A 273 9.66 -4.95 23.90
CA ASP A 273 8.76 -4.16 24.75
C ASP A 273 8.86 -2.66 24.48
N GLU A 274 10.06 -2.15 24.17
CA GLU A 274 10.22 -0.79 23.65
C GLU A 274 9.48 -0.63 22.32
N TYR A 275 9.55 -1.64 21.43
CA TYR A 275 8.85 -1.61 20.15
C TYR A 275 7.32 -1.63 20.32
N LYS A 276 6.78 -2.49 21.19
CA LYS A 276 5.34 -2.50 21.55
C LYS A 276 4.89 -1.16 22.12
N THR A 277 5.70 -0.54 22.97
CA THR A 277 5.43 0.79 23.51
C THR A 277 5.44 1.84 22.40
N HIS A 278 6.36 1.72 21.44
CA HIS A 278 6.42 2.61 20.28
C HIS A 278 5.20 2.47 19.36
N ILE A 279 4.70 1.25 19.13
CA ILE A 279 3.46 1.00 18.38
C ILE A 279 2.27 1.72 19.03
N LYS A 280 2.10 1.57 20.35
CA LYS A 280 1.03 2.27 21.09
C LYS A 280 1.15 3.79 20.95
N HIS A 281 2.36 4.32 21.12
CA HIS A 281 2.61 5.74 21.01
C HIS A 281 2.30 6.30 19.61
N LEU A 282 2.65 5.60 18.53
CA LEU A 282 2.30 6.05 17.17
C LEU A 282 0.80 5.97 16.87
N ASN A 283 0.09 5.01 17.49
CA ASN A 283 -1.37 4.98 17.41
C ASN A 283 -1.99 6.20 18.10
N GLU A 284 -1.46 6.62 19.26
CA GLU A 284 -1.88 7.85 19.97
C GLU A 284 -1.63 9.09 19.11
N VAL A 285 -0.41 9.26 18.57
CA VAL A 285 -0.05 10.37 17.68
C VAL A 285 -0.96 10.43 16.45
N SER A 286 -1.30 9.28 15.87
CA SER A 286 -2.23 9.21 14.74
C SER A 286 -3.65 9.61 15.16
N GLY A 287 -4.12 9.13 16.31
CA GLY A 287 -5.42 9.48 16.87
C GLY A 287 -5.55 10.98 17.15
N GLU A 288 -4.52 11.59 17.72
CA GLU A 288 -4.44 13.05 17.91
C GLU A 288 -4.45 13.80 16.59
N THR A 289 -3.70 13.32 15.58
CA THR A 289 -3.65 13.92 14.24
C THR A 289 -5.02 13.95 13.58
N PHE A 290 -5.73 12.81 13.56
CA PHE A 290 -7.08 12.74 12.99
C PHE A 290 -8.09 13.53 13.84
N GLY A 291 -8.03 13.41 15.16
CA GLY A 291 -8.93 14.13 16.08
C GLY A 291 -8.78 15.65 15.99
N LYS A 292 -7.56 16.16 15.78
CA LYS A 292 -7.30 17.58 15.52
C LYS A 292 -7.78 17.98 14.13
N GLY A 293 -7.45 17.20 13.11
CA GLY A 293 -7.77 17.50 11.72
C GLY A 293 -9.26 17.52 11.42
N LEU A 294 -10.05 16.61 12.01
CA LEU A 294 -11.51 16.58 11.86
C LEU A 294 -12.21 17.81 12.49
N LYS A 295 -11.53 18.54 13.37
CA LYS A 295 -12.02 19.80 13.94
C LYS A 295 -11.64 21.03 13.11
N ASP A 296 -10.80 20.89 12.10
CA ASP A 296 -10.42 21.97 11.19
C ASP A 296 -11.50 22.15 10.12
N PRO A 297 -12.30 23.23 10.15
CA PRO A 297 -13.45 23.40 9.25
C PRO A 297 -13.05 23.55 7.77
N GLU A 298 -11.80 23.93 7.48
CA GLU A 298 -11.31 24.13 6.11
C GLU A 298 -10.60 22.90 5.55
N ARG A 299 -10.21 21.96 6.41
CA ARG A 299 -9.30 20.86 6.06
C ARG A 299 -9.76 19.49 6.53
N LYS A 300 -10.92 19.37 7.20
CA LYS A 300 -11.39 18.12 7.82
C LYS A 300 -11.34 16.93 6.88
N GLU A 301 -11.71 17.09 5.60
CA GLU A 301 -11.73 16.01 4.61
C GLU A 301 -10.32 15.44 4.37
N ARG A 302 -9.27 16.27 4.47
CA ARG A 302 -7.87 15.80 4.35
C ARG A 302 -7.50 14.82 5.46
N TYR A 303 -8.18 14.92 6.60
CA TYR A 303 -7.99 14.11 7.79
C TYR A 303 -9.09 13.06 7.97
N HIS A 304 -9.90 12.79 6.94
CA HIS A 304 -10.69 11.58 6.91
C HIS A 304 -9.77 10.35 6.84
N GLN A 305 -10.24 9.24 7.41
CA GLN A 305 -9.51 7.98 7.41
C GLN A 305 -10.05 7.10 6.29
N TYR A 306 -9.17 6.55 5.47
CA TYR A 306 -9.55 5.82 4.26
C TYR A 306 -9.12 4.37 4.32
N GLN A 307 -9.82 3.48 3.63
CA GLN A 307 -9.32 2.14 3.33
C GLN A 307 -9.11 1.98 1.83
N HIS A 308 -7.97 1.40 1.46
CA HIS A 308 -7.71 0.97 0.09
C HIS A 308 -7.98 -0.53 -0.02
N ALA A 309 -9.04 -0.93 -0.72
CA ALA A 309 -9.31 -2.32 -1.03
C ALA A 309 -8.83 -2.63 -2.46
N VAL A 310 -7.94 -3.60 -2.60
CA VAL A 310 -7.55 -4.15 -3.90
C VAL A 310 -8.36 -5.42 -4.10
N ILE A 311 -9.16 -5.47 -5.15
CA ILE A 311 -9.96 -6.65 -5.52
C ILE A 311 -9.35 -7.26 -6.77
N ARG A 312 -8.94 -8.53 -6.68
CA ARG A 312 -8.61 -9.40 -7.81
C ARG A 312 -9.78 -10.34 -8.04
N VAL A 313 -10.21 -10.50 -9.29
CA VAL A 313 -11.25 -11.46 -9.66
C VAL A 313 -10.71 -12.42 -10.69
N HIS A 314 -10.80 -13.72 -10.42
CA HIS A 314 -10.38 -14.78 -11.32
C HIS A 314 -11.38 -15.94 -11.26
N ASP A 315 -11.25 -16.92 -12.15
CA ASP A 315 -12.03 -18.14 -12.07
C ASP A 315 -11.27 -19.33 -11.48
N GLN A 316 -11.93 -20.49 -11.42
CA GLN A 316 -11.35 -21.71 -10.84
C GLN A 316 -10.11 -22.24 -11.58
N PHE A 317 -9.81 -21.72 -12.78
CA PHE A 317 -8.59 -22.05 -13.53
C PHE A 317 -7.47 -21.02 -13.33
N GLY A 318 -7.71 -19.99 -12.50
CA GLY A 318 -6.76 -18.91 -12.25
C GLY A 318 -6.77 -17.81 -13.30
N GLU A 319 -7.68 -17.86 -14.28
CA GLU A 319 -7.77 -16.86 -15.33
C GLU A 319 -8.46 -15.58 -14.81
N GLY A 320 -7.83 -14.43 -15.03
CA GLY A 320 -8.33 -13.14 -14.57
C GLY A 320 -9.62 -12.71 -15.30
N ILE A 321 -10.65 -12.36 -14.52
CA ILE A 321 -11.93 -11.87 -15.02
C ILE A 321 -11.85 -10.35 -15.17
N ARG A 322 -11.73 -9.85 -16.39
CA ARG A 322 -11.50 -8.42 -16.67
C ARG A 322 -12.76 -7.56 -16.64
N ASP A 323 -13.91 -8.16 -16.97
CA ASP A 323 -15.19 -7.47 -17.04
C ASP A 323 -16.14 -7.96 -15.94
N TYR A 324 -16.12 -7.25 -14.83
CA TYR A 324 -16.97 -7.47 -13.68
C TYR A 324 -17.45 -6.15 -13.10
N PHE A 325 -18.45 -6.21 -12.23
CA PHE A 325 -18.96 -5.08 -11.46
C PHE A 325 -19.15 -5.52 -10.00
N VAL A 326 -18.80 -4.62 -9.07
CA VAL A 326 -18.95 -4.85 -7.62
C VAL A 326 -20.00 -3.88 -7.12
N GLU A 327 -21.01 -4.42 -6.44
CA GLU A 327 -22.12 -3.68 -5.87
C GLU A 327 -22.00 -3.63 -4.35
N PHE A 328 -22.37 -2.51 -3.77
CA PHE A 328 -22.44 -2.30 -2.32
C PHE A 328 -23.82 -1.80 -1.95
N PHE A 329 -24.53 -2.52 -1.07
CA PHE A 329 -25.93 -2.26 -0.73
C PHE A 329 -26.27 -2.82 0.66
N GLN A 330 -27.47 -2.54 1.15
CA GLN A 330 -28.09 -3.21 2.28
C GLN A 330 -29.26 -4.12 1.83
N LYS A 331 -29.95 -3.75 0.74
CA LYS A 331 -31.04 -4.55 0.13
C LYS A 331 -30.76 -4.78 -1.36
N LYS A 332 -30.39 -6.01 -1.73
CA LYS A 332 -30.05 -6.37 -3.11
C LYS A 332 -31.22 -6.06 -4.05
N GLY A 333 -30.93 -5.37 -5.16
CA GLY A 333 -31.93 -5.03 -6.20
C GLY A 333 -32.86 -3.86 -5.88
N ASP A 334 -32.78 -3.27 -4.68
CA ASP A 334 -33.60 -2.11 -4.31
C ASP A 334 -32.94 -0.80 -4.79
N ARG A 335 -33.48 -0.19 -5.85
CA ARG A 335 -32.98 1.09 -6.40
C ARG A 335 -33.16 2.28 -5.43
N ALA A 336 -34.07 2.15 -4.46
CA ALA A 336 -34.27 3.14 -3.42
C ALA A 336 -33.38 2.91 -2.18
N ASP A 337 -32.43 1.95 -2.25
CA ASP A 337 -31.53 1.65 -1.14
C ASP A 337 -30.63 2.86 -0.82
N THR A 338 -30.98 3.53 0.28
CA THR A 338 -30.23 4.68 0.81
C THR A 338 -28.77 4.34 1.15
N VAL A 339 -28.46 3.08 1.50
CA VAL A 339 -27.07 2.65 1.76
C VAL A 339 -26.31 2.59 0.46
N MET A 340 -26.87 1.95 -0.58
CA MET A 340 -26.24 1.90 -1.90
C MET A 340 -25.95 3.31 -2.43
N GLN A 341 -26.93 4.22 -2.36
CA GLN A 341 -26.76 5.61 -2.80
C GLN A 341 -25.67 6.34 -2.02
N LYS A 342 -25.67 6.20 -0.68
CA LYS A 342 -24.68 6.82 0.20
C LYS A 342 -23.28 6.25 -0.06
N VAL A 343 -23.18 4.94 -0.24
CA VAL A 343 -21.90 4.29 -0.52
C VAL A 343 -21.34 4.75 -1.86
N GLN A 344 -22.14 4.70 -2.93
CA GLN A 344 -21.66 5.05 -4.28
C GLN A 344 -21.36 6.54 -4.46
N LYS A 345 -22.07 7.42 -3.74
CA LYS A 345 -21.93 8.87 -3.92
C LYS A 345 -20.86 9.49 -3.02
N ASP A 346 -20.84 9.09 -1.75
CA ASP A 346 -20.12 9.83 -0.71
C ASP A 346 -18.98 9.00 -0.09
N ILE A 347 -19.12 7.66 0.03
CA ILE A 347 -18.15 6.82 0.76
C ILE A 347 -17.13 6.18 -0.19
N LEU A 348 -17.56 5.61 -1.30
CA LEU A 348 -16.68 5.03 -2.32
C LEU A 348 -16.19 6.16 -3.22
N GLU A 349 -15.19 6.90 -2.74
CA GLU A 349 -14.67 8.07 -3.47
C GLU A 349 -14.04 7.69 -4.82
N LYS A 350 -13.51 6.48 -4.93
CA LYS A 350 -12.77 6.09 -6.12
C LYS A 350 -12.74 4.61 -6.42
N VAL A 351 -12.97 4.29 -7.69
CA VAL A 351 -12.67 2.99 -8.27
C VAL A 351 -11.70 3.18 -9.42
N ARG A 352 -10.62 2.41 -9.45
CA ARG A 352 -9.66 2.41 -10.56
C ARG A 352 -9.34 0.99 -11.00
N LYS A 353 -9.36 0.76 -12.30
CA LYS A 353 -8.80 -0.47 -12.91
C LYS A 353 -7.29 -0.31 -13.00
N TYR A 354 -6.56 -1.37 -12.70
CA TYR A 354 -5.14 -1.41 -13.05
C TYR A 354 -5.00 -1.41 -14.58
N SER A 355 -4.14 -0.55 -15.11
CA SER A 355 -4.10 -0.23 -16.54
C SER A 355 -3.70 -1.39 -17.46
N ARG A 356 -2.94 -2.36 -16.96
CA ARG A 356 -2.51 -3.54 -17.74
C ARG A 356 -3.39 -4.77 -17.54
N ASP A 357 -4.17 -4.82 -16.46
CA ASP A 357 -5.08 -5.93 -16.19
C ASP A 357 -6.30 -5.47 -15.38
N ALA A 358 -7.44 -5.37 -16.05
CA ALA A 358 -8.69 -4.92 -15.44
C ALA A 358 -9.32 -5.95 -14.47
N SER A 359 -8.73 -7.14 -14.33
CA SER A 359 -9.07 -8.11 -13.29
C SER A 359 -8.69 -7.64 -11.88
N TYR A 360 -7.76 -6.68 -11.80
CA TYR A 360 -7.38 -5.99 -10.56
C TYR A 360 -7.99 -4.59 -10.51
N ARG A 361 -8.65 -4.26 -9.40
CA ARG A 361 -9.23 -2.93 -9.17
C ARG A 361 -8.99 -2.42 -7.77
N SER A 362 -8.70 -1.13 -7.68
CA SER A 362 -8.58 -0.37 -6.45
C SER A 362 -9.92 0.27 -6.12
N PHE A 363 -10.39 0.09 -4.89
CA PHE A 363 -11.55 0.75 -4.30
C PHE A 363 -11.08 1.56 -3.09
N LEU A 364 -11.34 2.86 -3.09
CA LEU A 364 -10.99 3.76 -1.99
C LEU A 364 -12.26 4.14 -1.23
N PHE A 365 -12.37 3.67 0.00
CA PHE A 365 -13.50 3.94 0.89
C PHE A 365 -13.13 5.00 1.93
N ASP A 366 -13.95 6.02 2.07
CA ASP A 366 -13.94 6.94 3.21
C ASP A 366 -14.54 6.24 4.44
N ILE A 367 -13.70 5.81 5.35
CA ILE A 367 -14.12 5.10 6.55
C ILE A 367 -14.70 6.07 7.59
N THR A 368 -14.29 7.33 7.59
CA THR A 368 -14.87 8.36 8.47
C THR A 368 -16.36 8.52 8.15
N ASP A 369 -16.68 8.68 6.87
CA ASP A 369 -18.07 8.83 6.43
C ASP A 369 -18.86 7.52 6.46
N LEU A 370 -18.23 6.37 6.18
CA LEU A 370 -18.86 5.06 6.41
C LEU A 370 -19.30 4.89 7.87
N GLN A 371 -18.42 5.22 8.81
CA GLN A 371 -18.71 5.14 10.23
C GLN A 371 -19.86 6.08 10.61
N LYS A 372 -19.82 7.33 10.16
CA LYS A 372 -20.81 8.37 10.49
C LYS A 372 -22.18 8.11 9.86
N GLU A 373 -22.20 7.81 8.57
CA GLU A 373 -23.42 7.84 7.77
C GLU A 373 -24.15 6.49 7.69
N ILE A 374 -23.42 5.39 7.90
CA ILE A 374 -23.96 4.03 7.82
C ILE A 374 -23.88 3.35 9.17
N LEU A 375 -22.67 3.12 9.69
CA LEU A 375 -22.48 2.23 10.83
C LEU A 375 -23.09 2.81 12.10
N LYS A 376 -22.82 4.07 12.46
CA LYS A 376 -23.44 4.74 13.63
C LYS A 376 -24.97 4.82 13.59
N LYS A 377 -25.59 4.57 12.43
CA LYS A 377 -27.05 4.48 12.25
C LYS A 377 -27.58 3.03 12.25
N ASP A 378 -26.78 2.08 12.76
CA ASP A 378 -27.03 0.63 12.81
C ASP A 378 -27.39 0.00 11.45
N LYS A 379 -26.86 0.56 10.36
CA LYS A 379 -26.96 0.00 9.01
C LYS A 379 -25.75 -0.88 8.71
N ARG A 380 -25.88 -1.74 7.71
CA ARG A 380 -24.79 -2.59 7.20
C ARG A 380 -24.56 -2.37 5.72
N VAL A 381 -23.36 -2.72 5.27
CA VAL A 381 -22.99 -2.77 3.85
C VAL A 381 -22.67 -4.21 3.50
N ASP A 382 -23.42 -4.75 2.56
CA ASP A 382 -23.21 -6.01 1.88
C ASP A 382 -22.61 -5.75 0.50
N MET A 383 -21.81 -6.69 0.02
CA MET A 383 -21.12 -6.66 -1.27
C MET A 383 -21.55 -7.84 -2.12
N SER A 384 -21.87 -7.62 -3.39
CA SER A 384 -21.92 -8.68 -4.39
C SER A 384 -21.12 -8.31 -5.62
N LEU A 385 -20.97 -9.27 -6.53
CA LEU A 385 -20.28 -9.07 -7.78
C LEU A 385 -21.06 -9.77 -8.90
N CYS A 386 -21.02 -9.20 -10.10
CA CYS A 386 -21.42 -9.86 -11.34
C CYS A 386 -20.30 -9.78 -12.37
N ALA A 387 -20.19 -10.79 -13.23
CA ALA A 387 -19.15 -10.89 -14.24
C ALA A 387 -19.73 -11.13 -15.64
N ALA A 388 -19.23 -10.41 -16.64
CA ALA A 388 -19.67 -10.58 -18.01
C ALA A 388 -19.22 -11.96 -18.54
N ALA A 389 -20.13 -12.65 -19.23
CA ALA A 389 -19.82 -13.92 -19.87
C ALA A 389 -18.72 -13.78 -20.93
N LEU A 390 -17.82 -14.76 -21.00
CA LEU A 390 -16.81 -14.83 -22.07
C LEU A 390 -17.46 -15.10 -23.44
N SER A 391 -18.51 -15.91 -23.46
CA SER A 391 -19.32 -16.16 -24.65
C SER A 391 -20.67 -16.77 -24.27
N LYS A 392 -21.53 -17.03 -25.28
CA LYS A 392 -22.75 -17.83 -25.07
C LYS A 392 -22.48 -19.24 -24.48
N ARG A 393 -21.25 -19.76 -24.66
CA ARG A 393 -20.85 -21.12 -24.25
C ARG A 393 -20.05 -21.16 -22.95
N ILE A 394 -19.47 -20.03 -22.53
CA ILE A 394 -18.63 -19.94 -21.35
C ILE A 394 -19.07 -18.71 -20.56
N ARG A 395 -19.64 -18.94 -19.38
CA ARG A 395 -20.19 -17.91 -18.50
C ARG A 395 -19.56 -18.00 -17.11
N TYR A 396 -19.77 -16.99 -16.29
CA TYR A 396 -19.47 -17.06 -14.87
C TYR A 396 -20.78 -17.24 -14.09
N HIS A 397 -20.70 -17.92 -12.95
CA HIS A 397 -21.81 -17.99 -12.01
C HIS A 397 -21.88 -16.69 -11.21
N ASP A 398 -22.87 -15.85 -11.51
CA ASP A 398 -23.15 -14.67 -10.69
C ASP A 398 -23.73 -15.11 -9.34
N PRO A 399 -23.07 -14.80 -8.21
CA PRO A 399 -23.53 -15.24 -6.92
C PRO A 399 -24.87 -14.60 -6.53
N GLU A 400 -25.81 -15.45 -6.09
CA GLU A 400 -27.06 -14.98 -5.49
C GLU A 400 -26.83 -14.35 -4.12
N ASP A 401 -25.86 -14.85 -3.36
CA ASP A 401 -25.51 -14.37 -2.03
C ASP A 401 -24.71 -13.06 -2.06
N SER A 402 -24.62 -12.42 -0.89
CA SER A 402 -23.79 -11.24 -0.66
C SER A 402 -22.89 -11.42 0.57
N LEU A 403 -21.73 -10.77 0.53
CA LEU A 403 -20.77 -10.74 1.62
C LEU A 403 -20.99 -9.46 2.45
N THR A 404 -21.32 -9.57 3.72
CA THR A 404 -21.33 -8.40 4.60
C THR A 404 -19.90 -7.88 4.81
N VAL A 405 -19.62 -6.69 4.27
CA VAL A 405 -18.29 -6.05 4.36
C VAL A 405 -18.20 -5.06 5.51
N ALA A 406 -19.32 -4.50 5.98
CA ALA A 406 -19.34 -3.61 7.14
C ALA A 406 -20.66 -3.68 7.94
N SER A 407 -20.56 -3.76 9.26
CA SER A 407 -21.69 -3.76 10.20
C SER A 407 -21.21 -3.39 11.61
N GLN A 408 -22.06 -2.78 12.44
CA GLN A 408 -21.75 -2.59 13.86
C GLN A 408 -21.67 -3.90 14.64
N ARG A 409 -22.53 -4.87 14.30
CA ARG A 409 -22.77 -6.07 15.12
C ARG A 409 -21.76 -7.18 14.86
N ASN A 410 -21.00 -7.08 13.76
CA ASN A 410 -20.03 -8.07 13.32
C ASN A 410 -18.66 -7.43 13.07
N LYS A 411 -17.62 -8.26 13.03
CA LYS A 411 -16.29 -7.82 12.63
C LYS A 411 -16.33 -7.32 11.18
N THR A 412 -16.08 -6.03 11.00
CA THR A 412 -16.09 -5.36 9.70
C THR A 412 -14.79 -5.64 8.93
N LEU A 413 -14.89 -5.84 7.60
CA LEU A 413 -13.74 -5.96 6.69
C LEU A 413 -13.13 -4.58 6.36
N LEU A 414 -13.97 -3.54 6.38
CA LEU A 414 -13.59 -2.16 6.14
C LEU A 414 -13.02 -1.44 7.37
N ALA A 415 -11.71 -1.23 7.41
CA ALA A 415 -10.99 -0.66 8.55
C ALA A 415 -10.19 0.60 8.17
N PRO A 416 -10.13 1.62 9.03
CA PRO A 416 -9.49 2.89 8.72
C PRO A 416 -7.99 2.74 8.49
N ASN A 417 -7.47 3.46 7.50
CA ASN A 417 -6.06 3.61 7.16
C ASN A 417 -5.31 2.29 6.95
N THR A 418 -5.96 1.32 6.32
CA THR A 418 -5.37 0.02 5.99
C THR A 418 -5.54 -0.32 4.52
N THR A 419 -4.74 -1.26 4.02
CA THR A 419 -5.01 -1.94 2.76
C THR A 419 -5.70 -3.28 3.01
N LEU A 420 -6.73 -3.60 2.22
CA LEU A 420 -7.41 -4.89 2.19
C LEU A 420 -7.20 -5.54 0.82
N LEU A 421 -6.60 -6.72 0.76
CA LEU A 421 -6.54 -7.56 -0.43
C LEU A 421 -7.75 -8.50 -0.41
N VAL A 422 -8.51 -8.52 -1.51
CA VAL A 422 -9.69 -9.37 -1.69
C VAL A 422 -9.50 -10.19 -2.96
N ASP A 423 -9.26 -11.48 -2.80
CA ASP A 423 -9.12 -12.42 -3.92
C ASP A 423 -10.42 -13.17 -4.14
N ILE A 424 -11.10 -12.92 -5.25
CA ILE A 424 -12.42 -13.46 -5.55
C ILE A 424 -12.29 -14.51 -6.66
N GLU A 425 -12.67 -15.74 -6.33
CA GLU A 425 -12.78 -16.84 -7.28
C GLU A 425 -14.24 -17.06 -7.67
N LEU A 426 -14.55 -17.00 -8.97
CA LEU A 426 -15.87 -17.29 -9.53
C LEU A 426 -15.88 -18.58 -10.35
N PRO A 427 -16.91 -19.43 -10.21
CA PRO A 427 -17.08 -20.59 -11.08
C PRO A 427 -17.34 -20.20 -12.54
N ARG A 428 -16.45 -20.60 -13.46
CA ARG A 428 -16.66 -20.62 -14.90
C ARG A 428 -17.50 -21.83 -15.28
N ILE A 429 -18.65 -21.60 -15.90
CA ILE A 429 -19.62 -22.62 -16.34
C ILE A 429 -19.56 -22.80 -17.85
N GLN A 430 -19.43 -24.04 -18.29
CA GLN A 430 -19.48 -24.46 -19.70
C GLN A 430 -20.90 -24.88 -20.09
N ASP A 431 -21.30 -24.47 -21.29
CA ASP A 431 -22.52 -24.95 -21.93
C ASP A 431 -22.37 -26.43 -22.34
N GLU A 432 -23.42 -27.22 -22.13
CA GLU A 432 -23.49 -28.65 -22.47
C GLU A 432 -23.22 -28.97 -23.96
N ARG A 433 -23.27 -27.99 -24.86
CA ARG A 433 -22.90 -28.15 -26.27
C ARG A 433 -21.40 -28.19 -26.51
N ILE A 434 -20.58 -27.78 -25.53
CA ILE A 434 -19.11 -27.78 -25.67
C ILE A 434 -18.59 -29.20 -25.86
N PHE A 435 -19.17 -30.18 -25.17
CA PHE A 435 -18.75 -31.57 -25.24
C PHE A 435 -19.94 -32.51 -25.03
N ARG A 436 -20.18 -33.42 -25.97
CA ARG A 436 -21.30 -34.37 -25.92
C ARG A 436 -20.86 -35.73 -26.40
N PHE A 437 -21.21 -36.78 -25.66
CA PHE A 437 -21.20 -38.14 -26.18
C PHE A 437 -22.47 -38.39 -26.99
N LYS A 438 -22.35 -39.08 -28.12
CA LYS A 438 -23.49 -39.63 -28.85
C LYS A 438 -23.45 -41.13 -28.70
N LYS A 439 -24.60 -41.73 -28.39
CA LYS A 439 -24.76 -43.18 -28.47
C LYS A 439 -24.75 -43.56 -29.96
N ALA A 440 -23.96 -44.58 -30.30
CA ALA A 440 -23.91 -45.15 -31.65
C ALA A 440 -25.21 -45.88 -31.98
#